data_AF-A0A7J5Y4Z0-F1
#
_entry.id   AF-A0A7J5Y4Z0-F1
#
_cell.length_a   1.000
_cell.length_b   1.000
_cell.length_c   1.000
_cell.angle_alpha   90.00
_cell.angle_beta   90.00
_cell.angle_gamma   90.00
#
_symmetry.space_group_name_H-M   'P 1'
#
loop_
_entity.id
_entity.type
_entity.pdbx_description
1 polymer ?
#
loop_
_entity_poly.entity_id
_entity_poly.type
_entity_poly.pdbx_seq_one_letter_code
_entity_poly.pdbx_strand_id
1 'polypeptide(L)'
;MRLHRYQVKDLIVREARKRRGDLRYRGTPVQIYEDFTQEVLEQRAKYRDIMSKLYNLGLRPALLFPARLQITLGSGAKKRFPSPLEATNQNEETSASLLWETLKAFLRAIFGRPPDEINITNTQTNVIAFTSLIARRKILLLWKSPLPPSFKMWLSDTMSLLKLEKIKFTLRGSSDKFYAHWRPLISYVDRLPPDMVSL
;
A
#
# COMPACT_ATOMS: atom_id res chain seq x y z
N MET A 1 -33.32 12.29 19.23
CA MET A 1 -32.85 13.25 20.27
C MET A 1 -32.57 14.61 19.62
N ARG A 2 -33.25 15.69 20.06
CA ARG A 2 -33.02 17.04 19.51
C ARG A 2 -31.95 17.76 20.31
N LEU A 3 -30.77 17.94 19.72
CA LEU A 3 -29.69 18.75 20.28
C LEU A 3 -29.73 20.15 19.69
N HIS A 4 -29.54 21.16 20.54
CA HIS A 4 -29.57 22.56 20.10
C HIS A 4 -28.43 22.89 19.13
N ARG A 5 -27.25 22.30 19.34
CA ARG A 5 -26.08 22.47 18.46
C ARG A 5 -25.89 21.24 17.56
N TYR A 6 -26.01 21.46 16.26
CA TYR A 6 -25.80 20.42 15.25
C TYR A 6 -24.41 19.76 15.34
N GLN A 7 -23.36 20.55 15.60
CA GLN A 7 -21.99 20.04 15.74
C GLN A 7 -21.85 19.00 16.86
N VAL A 8 -22.55 19.22 17.98
CA VAL A 8 -22.56 18.29 19.13
C VAL A 8 -23.28 17.01 18.76
N LYS A 9 -24.41 17.11 18.04
CA LYS A 9 -25.14 15.96 17.49
C LYS A 9 -24.23 15.12 16.59
N ASP A 10 -23.54 15.76 15.65
CA ASP A 10 -22.65 15.09 14.71
C ASP A 10 -21.45 14.43 15.39
N LEU A 11 -20.93 15.03 16.47
CA LEU A 11 -19.84 14.46 17.26
C LEU A 11 -20.31 13.23 18.04
N ILE A 12 -21.48 13.31 18.69
CA ILE A 12 -22.08 12.18 19.41
C ILE A 12 -22.37 11.03 18.47
N VAL A 13 -23.00 11.29 17.32
CA VAL A 13 -23.30 10.25 16.32
C VAL A 13 -22.03 9.63 15.75
N ARG A 14 -20.97 10.42 15.51
CA ARG A 14 -19.67 9.89 15.07
C ARG A 14 -19.02 8.99 16.12
N GLU A 15 -19.00 9.42 17.37
CA GLU A 15 -18.40 8.61 18.45
C GLU A 15 -19.21 7.34 18.74
N ALA A 16 -20.54 7.41 18.67
CA ALA A 16 -21.40 6.24 18.77
C ALA A 16 -21.13 5.23 17.64
N ARG A 17 -20.86 5.70 16.41
CA ARG A 17 -20.49 4.82 15.28
C ARG A 17 -19.12 4.18 15.46
N LYS A 18 -18.13 4.92 15.98
CA LYS A 18 -16.78 4.38 16.23
C LYS A 18 -16.79 3.31 17.33
N ARG A 19 -17.56 3.53 18.39
CA ARG A 19 -17.67 2.63 19.55
C ARG A 19 -18.89 1.70 19.46
N ARG A 20 -19.31 1.36 18.24
CA ARG A 20 -20.52 0.55 18.02
C ARG A 20 -20.37 -0.80 18.71
N GLY A 21 -21.27 -1.10 19.66
CA GLY A 21 -21.25 -2.32 20.47
C GLY A 21 -20.48 -2.23 21.80
N ASP A 22 -19.66 -1.20 21.97
CA ASP A 22 -18.85 -0.97 23.18
C ASP A 22 -19.35 0.22 24.03
N LEU A 23 -20.29 1.00 23.50
CA LEU A 23 -20.86 2.14 24.22
C LEU A 23 -21.74 1.64 25.38
N ARG A 24 -21.30 1.88 26.63
CA ARG A 24 -22.05 1.56 27.86
C ARG A 24 -22.35 2.80 28.69
N TYR A 25 -23.53 2.86 29.29
CA TYR A 25 -23.90 3.84 30.30
C TYR A 25 -24.41 3.10 31.53
N ARG A 26 -23.74 3.30 32.69
CA ARG A 26 -24.02 2.58 33.95
C ARG A 26 -24.08 1.05 33.78
N GLY A 27 -23.18 0.50 32.95
CA GLY A 27 -23.11 -0.94 32.66
C GLY A 27 -24.03 -1.43 31.53
N THR A 28 -25.05 -0.66 31.16
CA THR A 28 -26.02 -1.02 30.10
C THR A 28 -25.51 -0.59 28.72
N PRO A 29 -25.55 -1.46 27.70
CA PRO A 29 -25.19 -1.09 26.34
C PRO A 29 -26.18 -0.06 25.77
N VAL A 30 -25.66 0.99 25.13
CA VAL A 30 -26.45 2.06 24.51
C VAL A 30 -26.20 2.06 23.00
N GLN A 31 -27.27 2.14 22.23
CA GLN A 31 -27.22 2.32 20.79
C GLN A 31 -27.81 3.68 20.42
N ILE A 32 -27.05 4.47 19.67
CA ILE A 32 -27.49 5.78 19.19
C ILE A 32 -27.67 5.68 17.69
N TYR A 33 -28.91 5.86 17.26
CA TYR A 33 -29.28 5.96 15.86
C TYR A 33 -29.68 7.40 15.54
N GLU A 34 -29.57 7.75 14.27
CA GLU A 34 -29.98 9.06 13.79
C GLU A 34 -31.45 8.98 13.33
N ASP A 35 -32.27 9.92 13.76
CA ASP A 35 -33.72 9.92 13.51
C ASP A 35 -33.99 10.30 12.04
N PHE A 36 -34.02 9.31 11.14
CA PHE A 36 -34.32 9.50 9.72
C PHE A 36 -35.79 9.22 9.40
N THR A 37 -36.31 9.85 8.34
CA THR A 37 -37.62 9.50 7.77
C THR A 37 -37.58 8.11 7.12
N GLN A 38 -38.75 7.47 6.98
CA GLN A 38 -38.87 6.13 6.39
C GLN A 38 -38.30 6.09 4.95
N GLU A 39 -38.59 7.10 4.15
CA GLU A 39 -38.02 7.25 2.80
C GLU A 39 -36.49 7.23 2.80
N VAL A 40 -35.86 7.94 3.73
CA VAL A 40 -34.40 7.98 3.86
C VAL A 40 -33.86 6.62 4.30
N LEU A 41 -34.56 5.90 5.19
CA LEU A 41 -34.17 4.55 5.59
C LEU A 41 -34.23 3.57 4.42
N GLU A 42 -35.27 3.65 3.59
CA GLU A 42 -35.42 2.83 2.37
C GLU A 42 -34.32 3.13 1.35
N GLN A 43 -34.00 4.40 1.11
CA GLN A 43 -32.89 4.79 0.24
C GLN A 43 -31.55 4.28 0.75
N ARG A 44 -31.31 4.33 2.07
CA ARG A 44 -30.09 3.82 2.69
C ARG A 44 -29.99 2.30 2.64
N ALA A 45 -31.12 1.59 2.72
CA ALA A 45 -31.16 0.13 2.62
C ALA A 45 -30.63 -0.37 1.27
N LYS A 46 -30.82 0.39 0.18
CA LYS A 46 -30.28 0.06 -1.16
C LYS A 46 -28.75 -0.04 -1.19
N TYR A 47 -28.05 0.63 -0.27
CA TYR A 47 -26.59 0.58 -0.17
C TYR A 47 -26.08 -0.56 0.72
N ARG A 48 -26.94 -1.37 1.34
CA ARG A 48 -26.53 -2.41 2.31
C ARG A 48 -25.54 -3.40 1.71
N ASP A 49 -25.85 -3.93 0.53
CA ASP A 49 -25.00 -4.93 -0.14
C ASP A 49 -23.70 -4.31 -0.65
N ILE A 50 -23.77 -3.07 -1.16
CA ILE A 50 -22.61 -2.31 -1.62
C ILE A 50 -21.67 -2.02 -0.45
N MET A 51 -22.20 -1.59 0.69
CA MET A 51 -21.42 -1.35 1.91
C MET A 51 -20.73 -2.64 2.37
N SER A 52 -21.42 -3.77 2.36
CA SER A 52 -20.84 -5.09 2.70
C SER A 52 -19.66 -5.44 1.79
N LYS A 53 -19.83 -5.32 0.47
CA LYS A 53 -18.75 -5.53 -0.50
C LYS A 53 -17.55 -4.60 -0.25
N LEU A 54 -17.79 -3.32 0.02
CA LEU A 54 -16.73 -2.34 0.29
C LEU A 54 -15.98 -2.62 1.60
N TYR A 55 -16.68 -3.08 2.64
CA TYR A 55 -16.02 -3.53 3.88
C TYR A 55 -15.15 -4.77 3.65
N ASN A 56 -15.64 -5.75 2.87
CA ASN A 56 -14.86 -6.94 2.52
C ASN A 56 -13.59 -6.60 1.71
N LEU A 57 -13.61 -5.51 0.94
CA LEU A 57 -12.45 -4.98 0.22
C LEU A 57 -11.51 -4.14 1.12
N GLY A 58 -11.76 -4.05 2.42
CA GLY A 58 -10.95 -3.28 3.37
C GLY A 58 -11.10 -1.75 3.25
N LEU A 59 -12.09 -1.27 2.50
CA LEU A 59 -12.36 0.15 2.34
C LEU A 59 -13.17 0.68 3.53
N ARG A 60 -13.12 2.01 3.75
CA ARG A 60 -13.89 2.70 4.80
C ARG A 60 -15.04 3.50 4.19
N PRO A 61 -16.17 2.85 3.84
CA PRO A 61 -17.33 3.53 3.30
C PRO A 61 -18.11 4.26 4.40
N ALA A 62 -18.69 5.41 4.05
CA ALA A 62 -19.52 6.22 4.92
C ALA A 62 -20.76 6.68 4.17
N LEU A 63 -21.93 6.59 4.80
CA LEU A 63 -23.20 7.03 4.22
C LEU A 63 -23.63 8.35 4.87
N LEU A 64 -23.49 9.44 4.12
CA LEU A 64 -23.86 10.79 4.53
C LEU A 64 -25.36 11.02 4.32
N PHE A 65 -25.92 11.97 5.07
CA PHE A 65 -27.30 12.40 4.89
C PHE A 65 -27.52 13.04 3.50
N PRO A 66 -28.66 12.78 2.84
CA PRO A 66 -29.71 11.82 3.20
C PRO A 66 -29.31 10.36 2.92
N ALA A 67 -28.79 10.03 1.74
CA ALA A 67 -28.29 8.70 1.38
C ALA A 67 -27.14 8.79 0.34
N ARG A 68 -26.05 9.47 0.70
CA ARG A 68 -24.90 9.72 -0.17
C ARG A 68 -23.71 8.87 0.25
N LEU A 69 -23.24 7.97 -0.62
CA LEU A 69 -22.11 7.10 -0.33
C LEU A 69 -20.79 7.87 -0.52
N GLN A 70 -19.88 7.76 0.45
CA GLN A 70 -18.53 8.30 0.37
C GLN A 70 -17.53 7.19 0.71
N ILE A 71 -16.50 7.04 -0.11
CA ILE A 71 -15.41 6.10 0.14
C ILE A 71 -14.14 6.90 0.42
N THR A 72 -13.41 6.48 1.44
CA THR A 72 -12.05 6.99 1.70
C THR A 72 -11.07 5.99 1.12
N LEU A 73 -10.32 6.40 0.10
CA LEU A 73 -9.24 5.62 -0.51
C LEU A 73 -8.02 5.59 0.41
N GLY A 74 -7.14 4.60 0.24
CA GLY A 74 -5.89 4.48 1.02
C GLY A 74 -4.97 5.70 0.90
N SER A 75 -5.07 6.45 -0.21
CA SER A 75 -4.37 7.72 -0.44
C SER A 75 -4.96 8.93 0.31
N GLY A 76 -6.01 8.74 1.11
CA GLY A 76 -6.74 9.81 1.82
C GLY A 76 -7.75 10.56 0.95
N ALA A 77 -7.79 10.31 -0.37
CA ALA A 77 -8.78 10.88 -1.28
C ALA A 77 -10.19 10.38 -0.96
N LYS A 78 -11.17 11.29 -1.03
CA LYS A 78 -12.59 11.01 -0.74
C LYS A 78 -13.39 11.07 -2.03
N LYS A 79 -13.98 9.95 -2.43
CA LYS A 79 -14.88 9.90 -3.59
C LYS A 79 -16.34 9.79 -3.12
N ARG A 80 -17.22 10.60 -3.70
CA ARG A 80 -18.65 10.67 -3.36
C ARG A 80 -19.48 10.13 -4.51
N PHE A 81 -20.51 9.35 -4.19
CA PHE A 81 -21.43 8.74 -5.15
C PHE A 81 -22.86 9.16 -4.79
N PRO A 82 -23.60 9.77 -5.73
CA PRO A 82 -24.98 10.18 -5.52
C PRO A 82 -25.98 9.02 -5.70
N SER A 83 -25.65 7.97 -6.44
CA SER A 83 -26.57 6.87 -6.79
C SER A 83 -26.00 5.46 -6.56
N PRO A 84 -26.82 4.46 -6.15
CA PRO A 84 -26.39 3.06 -6.02
C PRO A 84 -25.91 2.44 -7.34
N LEU A 85 -26.52 2.82 -8.47
CA LEU A 85 -26.18 2.27 -9.80
C LEU A 85 -24.79 2.74 -10.25
N GLU A 86 -24.49 4.04 -10.09
CA GLU A 86 -23.17 4.60 -10.36
C GLU A 86 -22.09 3.97 -9.47
N ALA A 87 -22.41 3.70 -8.20
CA ALA A 87 -21.50 3.01 -7.29
C ALA A 87 -21.21 1.58 -7.74
N THR A 88 -22.16 0.90 -8.37
CA THR A 88 -21.98 -0.50 -8.81
C THR A 88 -21.14 -0.58 -10.09
N ASN A 89 -21.40 0.28 -11.07
CA ASN A 89 -20.61 0.34 -12.31
C ASN A 89 -19.18 0.84 -12.05
N GLN A 90 -19.01 1.85 -11.19
CA GLN A 90 -17.67 2.27 -10.78
C GLN A 90 -16.98 1.24 -9.88
N ASN A 91 -17.69 0.36 -9.16
CA ASN A 91 -17.01 -0.70 -8.39
C ASN A 91 -16.26 -1.66 -9.31
N GLU A 92 -16.76 -1.96 -10.51
CA GLU A 92 -16.06 -2.83 -11.46
C GLU A 92 -14.81 -2.14 -12.05
N GLU A 93 -14.94 -0.89 -12.49
CA GLU A 93 -13.81 -0.09 -12.97
C GLU A 93 -12.79 0.23 -11.86
N THR A 94 -13.26 0.51 -10.65
CA THR A 94 -12.40 0.80 -9.49
C THR A 94 -11.73 -0.48 -8.99
N SER A 95 -12.39 -1.64 -9.08
CA SER A 95 -11.78 -2.95 -8.79
C SER A 95 -10.68 -3.27 -9.80
N ALA A 96 -10.91 -3.03 -11.10
CA ALA A 96 -9.87 -3.18 -12.12
C ALA A 96 -8.70 -2.21 -11.89
N SER A 97 -8.98 -0.95 -11.53
CA SER A 97 -7.96 0.03 -11.17
C SER A 97 -7.20 -0.36 -9.90
N LEU A 98 -7.87 -0.85 -8.85
CA LEU A 98 -7.23 -1.36 -7.62
C LEU A 98 -6.38 -2.59 -7.90
N LEU A 99 -6.86 -3.53 -8.71
CA LEU A 99 -6.09 -4.70 -9.15
C LEU A 99 -4.87 -4.27 -9.96
N TRP A 100 -5.00 -3.25 -10.81
CA TRP A 100 -3.88 -2.71 -11.56
C TRP A 100 -2.86 -1.98 -10.68
N GLU A 101 -3.30 -1.20 -9.69
CA GLU A 101 -2.40 -0.53 -8.74
C GLU A 101 -1.71 -1.52 -7.79
N THR A 102 -2.41 -2.55 -7.33
CA THR A 102 -1.83 -3.63 -6.52
C THR A 102 -0.88 -4.50 -7.35
N LEU A 103 -1.23 -4.80 -8.61
CA LEU A 103 -0.33 -5.48 -9.53
C LEU A 103 0.89 -4.62 -9.85
N LYS A 104 0.75 -3.32 -10.09
CA LYS A 104 1.89 -2.39 -10.23
C LYS A 104 2.75 -2.40 -8.98
N ALA A 105 2.17 -2.33 -7.78
CA ALA A 105 2.93 -2.38 -6.53
C ALA A 105 3.67 -3.72 -6.36
N PHE A 106 3.04 -4.83 -6.74
CA PHE A 106 3.64 -6.16 -6.73
C PHE A 106 4.76 -6.28 -7.76
N LEU A 107 4.56 -5.80 -8.99
CA LEU A 107 5.59 -5.75 -10.03
C LEU A 107 6.71 -4.77 -9.65
N ARG A 108 6.43 -3.67 -8.95
CA ARG A 108 7.46 -2.76 -8.40
C ARG A 108 8.29 -3.44 -7.34
N ALA A 109 7.64 -4.09 -6.37
CA ALA A 109 8.28 -4.83 -5.30
C ALA A 109 9.11 -6.01 -5.84
N ILE A 110 8.56 -6.74 -6.82
CA ILE A 110 9.29 -7.77 -7.54
C ILE A 110 10.43 -7.11 -8.28
N PHE A 111 10.20 -6.28 -9.31
CA PHE A 111 11.21 -5.74 -10.22
C PHE A 111 12.16 -4.70 -9.61
N GLY A 112 12.03 -4.39 -8.32
CA GLY A 112 12.86 -3.40 -7.64
C GLY A 112 12.67 -2.00 -8.22
N ARG A 113 11.53 -1.71 -8.84
CA ARG A 113 11.24 -0.37 -9.33
C ARG A 113 10.84 0.48 -8.13
N PRO A 114 11.63 1.52 -7.79
CA PRO A 114 11.33 2.36 -6.64
C PRO A 114 10.01 3.12 -6.84
N PRO A 115 9.32 3.49 -5.74
CA PRO A 115 8.08 4.27 -5.82
C PRO A 115 8.32 5.63 -6.50
N ASP A 116 7.34 6.11 -7.26
CA ASP A 116 7.44 7.33 -8.09
C ASP A 116 7.71 8.61 -7.27
N GLU A 117 7.57 8.54 -5.94
CA GLU A 117 7.82 9.62 -4.99
C GLU A 117 9.32 9.87 -4.72
N ILE A 118 10.19 8.94 -5.11
CA ILE A 118 11.64 9.07 -4.92
C ILE A 118 12.28 9.45 -6.26
N ASN A 119 12.83 10.66 -6.33
CA ASN A 119 13.63 11.11 -7.47
C ASN A 119 14.92 10.29 -7.56
N ILE A 120 14.91 9.28 -8.43
CA ILE A 120 16.01 8.34 -8.60
C ILE A 120 16.60 8.51 -10.00
N THR A 121 17.91 8.64 -10.06
CA THR A 121 18.61 8.78 -11.34
C THR A 121 18.57 7.45 -12.11
N ASN A 122 18.66 7.49 -13.44
CA ASN A 122 18.73 6.27 -14.26
C ASN A 122 19.85 5.31 -13.79
N THR A 123 20.96 5.88 -13.33
CA THR A 123 22.07 5.14 -12.73
C THR A 123 21.66 4.36 -11.48
N GLN A 124 20.98 5.01 -10.54
CA GLN A 124 20.47 4.36 -9.33
C GLN A 124 19.41 3.30 -9.66
N THR A 125 18.52 3.57 -10.63
CA THR A 125 17.54 2.58 -11.11
C THR A 125 18.22 1.32 -11.65
N ASN A 126 19.28 1.47 -12.45
CA ASN A 126 20.04 0.34 -12.98
C ASN A 126 20.73 -0.47 -11.87
N VAL A 127 21.29 0.22 -10.87
CA VAL A 127 21.88 -0.42 -9.69
C VAL A 127 20.83 -1.24 -8.93
N ILE A 128 19.66 -0.65 -8.62
CA ILE A 128 18.58 -1.34 -7.90
C ILE A 128 18.05 -2.53 -8.72
N ALA A 129 17.85 -2.36 -10.03
CA ALA A 129 17.38 -3.43 -10.90
C ALA A 129 18.35 -4.62 -10.90
N PHE A 130 19.66 -4.36 -10.97
CA PHE A 130 20.69 -5.41 -10.94
C PHE A 130 20.77 -6.12 -9.58
N THR A 131 20.82 -5.37 -8.47
CA THR A 131 20.94 -5.99 -7.15
C THR A 131 19.67 -6.75 -6.74
N SER A 132 18.49 -6.26 -7.14
CA SER A 132 17.22 -6.98 -6.96
C SER A 132 17.10 -8.23 -7.85
N LEU A 133 17.68 -8.24 -9.05
CA LEU A 133 17.79 -9.44 -9.88
C LEU A 133 18.56 -10.55 -9.16
N ILE A 134 19.66 -10.20 -8.50
CA ILE A 134 20.48 -11.15 -7.71
C ILE A 134 19.67 -11.67 -6.52
N ALA A 135 18.95 -10.81 -5.80
CA ALA A 135 18.06 -11.23 -4.71
C ALA A 135 17.02 -12.25 -5.19
N ARG A 136 16.33 -11.96 -6.29
CA ARG A 136 15.34 -12.90 -6.87
C ARG A 136 15.96 -14.21 -7.29
N ARG A 137 17.10 -14.17 -7.98
CA ARG A 137 17.83 -15.39 -8.38
C ARG A 137 18.15 -16.22 -7.14
N LYS A 138 18.59 -15.60 -6.06
CA LYS A 138 18.92 -16.30 -4.81
C LYS A 138 17.69 -16.91 -4.13
N ILE A 139 16.57 -16.18 -4.09
CA ILE A 139 15.29 -16.69 -3.58
C ILE A 139 14.83 -17.90 -4.41
N LEU A 140 14.89 -17.81 -5.74
CA LEU A 140 14.49 -18.91 -6.62
C LEU A 140 15.41 -20.13 -6.48
N LEU A 141 16.73 -19.93 -6.31
CA LEU A 141 17.66 -21.04 -6.09
C LEU A 141 17.40 -21.75 -4.75
N LEU A 142 16.95 -21.01 -3.75
CA LEU A 142 16.68 -21.52 -2.40
C LEU A 142 15.18 -21.69 -2.12
N TRP A 143 14.33 -21.77 -3.16
CA TRP A 143 12.87 -21.74 -2.97
C TRP A 143 12.32 -22.95 -2.20
N LYS A 144 13.06 -24.07 -2.23
CA LYS A 144 12.75 -25.30 -1.45
C LYS A 144 13.41 -25.32 -0.08
N SER A 145 14.26 -24.34 0.23
CA SER A 145 14.92 -24.24 1.54
C SER A 145 13.89 -23.85 2.60
N PRO A 146 13.92 -24.46 3.80
CA PRO A 146 13.05 -24.07 4.90
C PRO A 146 13.40 -22.68 5.46
N LEU A 147 14.63 -22.21 5.19
CA LEU A 147 15.10 -20.89 5.60
C LEU A 147 15.27 -19.97 4.39
N PRO A 148 14.77 -18.72 4.45
CA PRO A 148 14.97 -17.75 3.38
C PRO A 148 16.45 -17.35 3.28
N PRO A 149 16.93 -16.94 2.09
CA PRO A 149 18.27 -16.40 1.95
C PRO A 149 18.48 -15.20 2.87
N SER A 150 19.59 -15.22 3.61
CA SER A 150 19.94 -14.10 4.47
C SER A 150 20.45 -12.90 3.65
N PHE A 151 20.35 -11.72 4.24
CA PHE A 151 20.91 -10.50 3.68
C PHE A 151 22.41 -10.65 3.35
N LYS A 152 23.17 -11.31 4.25
CA LYS A 152 24.60 -11.61 4.05
C LYS A 152 24.85 -12.44 2.79
N MET A 153 24.02 -13.47 2.53
CA MET A 153 24.17 -14.29 1.33
C MET A 153 23.92 -13.50 0.05
N TRP A 154 22.87 -12.68 0.04
CA TRP A 154 22.59 -11.79 -1.10
C TRP A 154 23.70 -10.75 -1.32
N LEU A 155 24.21 -10.16 -0.24
CA LEU A 155 25.25 -9.14 -0.32
C LEU A 155 26.56 -9.72 -0.85
N SER A 156 26.95 -10.91 -0.38
CA SER A 156 28.11 -11.64 -0.90
C SER A 156 27.97 -11.96 -2.39
N ASP A 157 26.82 -12.48 -2.82
CA ASP A 157 26.54 -12.74 -4.24
C ASP A 157 26.64 -11.44 -5.06
N THR A 158 26.10 -10.34 -4.54
CA THR A 158 26.14 -9.02 -5.18
C THR A 158 27.57 -8.53 -5.36
N MET A 159 28.39 -8.58 -4.31
CA MET A 159 29.79 -8.15 -4.36
C MET A 159 30.63 -9.04 -5.28
N SER A 160 30.34 -10.35 -5.36
CA SER A 160 31.02 -11.25 -6.30
C SER A 160 30.70 -10.91 -7.75
N LEU A 161 29.44 -10.62 -8.07
CA LEU A 161 28.96 -10.31 -9.42
C LEU A 161 29.36 -8.90 -9.88
N LEU A 162 29.64 -7.98 -8.95
CA LEU A 162 30.17 -6.66 -9.28
C LEU A 162 31.54 -6.73 -9.97
N LYS A 163 32.34 -7.75 -9.69
CA LYS A 163 33.61 -7.99 -10.40
C LYS A 163 33.36 -8.18 -11.90
N LEU A 164 32.31 -8.92 -12.27
CA LEU A 164 31.93 -9.12 -13.66
C LEU A 164 31.35 -7.85 -14.30
N GLU A 165 30.56 -7.08 -13.56
CA GLU A 165 30.08 -5.77 -14.04
C GLU A 165 31.24 -4.81 -14.32
N LYS A 166 32.24 -4.74 -13.43
CA LYS A 166 33.44 -3.92 -13.66
C LYS A 166 34.15 -4.30 -14.97
N ILE A 167 34.26 -5.60 -15.26
CA ILE A 167 34.83 -6.08 -16.53
C ILE A 167 33.97 -5.61 -17.72
N LYS A 168 32.64 -5.74 -17.65
CA LYS A 168 31.75 -5.26 -18.73
C LYS A 168 31.88 -3.76 -18.99
N PHE A 169 31.95 -2.94 -17.95
CA PHE A 169 32.13 -1.49 -18.08
C PHE A 169 33.50 -1.14 -18.68
N THR A 170 34.55 -1.88 -18.31
CA THR A 170 35.90 -1.73 -18.88
C THR A 170 35.90 -2.08 -20.37
N LEU A 171 35.26 -3.18 -20.77
CA LEU A 171 35.13 -3.58 -22.19
C LEU A 171 34.31 -2.59 -23.02
N ARG A 172 33.35 -1.88 -22.41
CA ARG A 172 32.56 -0.81 -23.05
C ARG A 172 33.26 0.56 -23.03
N GLY A 173 34.54 0.61 -22.67
CA GLY A 173 35.38 1.80 -22.81
C GLY A 173 35.26 2.83 -21.68
N SER A 174 34.69 2.48 -20.52
CA SER A 174 34.71 3.40 -19.37
C SER A 174 34.63 2.70 -18.02
N SER A 175 35.79 2.51 -17.40
CA SER A 175 35.92 2.06 -16.00
C SER A 175 35.42 3.14 -15.02
N ASP A 176 35.59 4.42 -15.34
CA ASP A 176 35.15 5.51 -14.45
C ASP A 176 33.63 5.55 -14.29
N LYS A 177 32.88 5.22 -15.35
CA LYS A 177 31.42 5.07 -15.28
C LYS A 177 31.01 3.98 -14.30
N PHE A 178 31.78 2.89 -14.15
CA PHE A 178 31.48 1.86 -13.14
C PHE A 178 31.46 2.47 -11.74
N TYR A 179 32.49 3.22 -11.37
CA TYR A 179 32.53 3.85 -10.05
C TYR A 179 31.48 4.94 -9.90
N ALA A 180 31.17 5.72 -10.96
CA ALA A 180 30.06 6.66 -10.91
C ALA A 180 28.71 5.97 -10.58
N HIS A 181 28.52 4.71 -11.02
CA HIS A 181 27.29 3.96 -10.79
C HIS A 181 27.27 3.25 -9.44
N TRP A 182 28.37 2.58 -9.09
CA TRP A 182 28.40 1.64 -7.99
C TRP A 182 29.00 2.19 -6.69
N ARG A 183 29.66 3.36 -6.73
CA ARG A 183 30.29 3.97 -5.55
C ARG A 183 29.35 4.19 -4.36
N PRO A 184 28.09 4.63 -4.53
CA PRO A 184 27.17 4.77 -3.38
C PRO A 184 26.96 3.45 -2.63
N LEU A 185 26.83 2.33 -3.35
CA LEU A 185 26.67 1.00 -2.77
C LEU A 185 27.98 0.52 -2.14
N ILE A 186 29.10 0.64 -2.85
CA ILE A 186 30.42 0.22 -2.37
C ILE A 186 30.78 0.96 -1.07
N SER A 187 30.62 2.29 -1.05
CA SER A 187 30.85 3.10 0.15
C SER A 187 29.91 2.75 1.31
N TYR A 188 28.71 2.25 1.03
CA TYR A 188 27.82 1.75 2.08
C TYR A 188 28.33 0.42 2.65
N VAL A 189 28.72 -0.51 1.78
CA VAL A 189 29.24 -1.83 2.17
C VAL A 189 30.55 -1.71 2.95
N ASP A 190 31.44 -0.81 2.54
CA ASP A 190 32.72 -0.56 3.23
C ASP A 190 32.53 -0.05 4.66
N ARG A 191 31.35 0.50 5.00
CA ARG A 191 31.00 0.94 6.37
C ARG A 191 30.35 -0.16 7.21
N LEU A 192 30.03 -1.32 6.62
CA LEU A 192 29.43 -2.42 7.36
C LEU A 192 30.49 -3.19 8.15
N PRO A 193 30.09 -3.84 9.26
CA PRO A 193 30.95 -4.74 10.01
C PRO A 193 31.59 -5.84 9.12
N PRO A 194 32.88 -6.19 9.31
CA PRO A 194 33.60 -7.14 8.45
C PRO A 194 32.95 -8.54 8.37
N ASP A 195 32.26 -8.95 9.42
CA ASP A 195 31.50 -10.21 9.52
C ASP A 195 30.29 -10.28 8.58
N MET A 196 29.83 -9.15 8.04
CA MET A 196 28.74 -9.08 7.05
C MET A 196 29.21 -9.18 5.60
N VAL A 197 30.51 -9.01 5.34
CA VAL A 197 31.09 -8.89 3.98
C VAL A 197 32.16 -9.95 3.69
N SER A 198 32.49 -10.80 4.66
CA SER A 198 33.42 -11.93 4.50
C SER A 198 33.03 -12.82 3.31
N LEU A 199 33.82 -12.75 2.23
CA LEU A 199 33.80 -13.67 1.09
C LEU A 199 34.22 -15.07 1.51
#